data_AF-A0A815RXG4-F1
#
_entry.id   AF-A0A815RXG4-F1
#
_cell.length_a   1.000
_cell.length_b   1.000
_cell.length_c   1.000
_cell.angle_alpha   90.00
_cell.angle_beta   90.00
_cell.angle_gamma   90.00
#
_symmetry.space_group_name_H-M   'P 1'
#
loop_
_entity.id
_entity.type
_entity.pdbx_description
1 polymer ?
#
loop_
_entity_poly.entity_id
_entity_poly.type
_entity_poly.pdbx_seq_one_letter_code
_entity_poly.pdbx_strand_id
1 'polypeptide(L)'
;MSNWLNTCVGIDRAMTVFQGTNFNKKRSRCIARWIVCLLPFLILNSMIYEFIHRDLFDDYEERRVWCVLRYSQSIETYATDVQYFHFIAPFLVNLISAICIIVYITSLKKII
;
A
#
# COMPACT_ATOMS: atom_id res chain seq x y z
N MET A 1 -1.31 4.54 -2.78
CA MET A 1 -0.05 5.15 -2.28
C MET A 1 -0.08 5.44 -0.78
N SER A 2 -1.01 6.28 -0.31
CA SER A 2 -1.11 6.71 1.10
C SER A 2 -1.20 5.55 2.09
N ASN A 3 -2.04 4.55 1.82
CA ASN A 3 -2.21 3.38 2.69
C ASN A 3 -0.91 2.62 2.88
N TRP A 4 -0.17 2.38 1.80
CA TRP A 4 1.12 1.69 1.84
C TRP A 4 2.21 2.50 2.56
N LEU A 5 2.28 3.81 2.34
CA LEU A 5 3.19 4.68 3.09
C LEU A 5 2.86 4.68 4.59
N ASN A 6 1.58 4.75 4.93
CA ASN A 6 1.13 4.64 6.32
C ASN A 6 1.53 3.30 6.94
N THR A 7 1.40 2.20 6.19
CA THR A 7 1.88 0.88 6.60
C THR A 7 3.39 0.84 6.84
N CYS A 8 4.19 1.39 5.93
CA CYS A 8 5.64 1.47 6.11
C CYS A 8 6.03 2.29 7.35
N VAL A 9 5.34 3.41 7.60
CA VAL A 9 5.52 4.23 8.81
C VAL A 9 5.11 3.45 10.06
N GLY A 10 4.02 2.68 10.02
CA GLY A 10 3.58 1.81 11.11
C GLY A 10 4.65 0.76 11.47
N ILE A 11 5.23 0.10 10.47
CA ILE A 11 6.32 -0.87 10.65
C ILE A 11 7.57 -0.19 11.26
N ASP A 12 7.97 0.98 10.76
CA ASP A 12 9.12 1.71 11.31
C ASP A 12 8.93 2.08 12.79
N ARG A 13 7.72 2.50 13.16
CA ARG A 13 7.34 2.74 14.57
C ARG A 13 7.40 1.45 15.39
N ALA A 14 6.86 0.34 14.89
CA ALA A 14 6.94 -0.94 15.58
C ALA A 14 8.39 -1.38 15.79
N MET A 15 9.24 -1.30 14.77
CA MET A 15 10.68 -1.62 14.87
C MET A 15 11.40 -0.72 15.87
N THR A 16 11.06 0.57 15.92
CA THR A 16 11.65 1.51 16.89
C THR A 16 11.31 1.11 18.32
N VAL A 17 10.05 0.72 18.58
CA VAL A 17 9.60 0.24 19.89
C VAL A 17 10.27 -1.09 20.26
N PHE A 18 10.36 -2.03 19.31
CA PHE A 18 10.95 -3.35 19.56
C PHE A 18 12.47 -3.34 19.77
N GLN A 19 13.20 -2.52 19.01
CA GLN A 19 14.66 -2.48 19.08
C GLN A 19 15.18 -1.58 20.19
N GLY A 20 14.36 -0.65 20.70
CA GLY A 20 14.72 0.23 21.82
C GLY A 20 16.07 0.93 21.60
N THR A 21 17.04 0.62 22.47
CA THR A 21 18.39 1.21 22.45
C THR A 21 19.27 0.73 21.29
N ASN A 22 18.95 -0.41 20.68
CA ASN A 22 19.67 -0.95 19.52
C ASN A 22 19.18 -0.37 18.18
N PHE A 23 18.20 0.54 18.20
CA PHE A 23 17.64 1.09 16.98
C PHE A 23 18.62 2.01 16.24
N ASN A 24 18.95 1.64 14.99
CA ASN A 24 19.85 2.43 14.14
C ASN A 24 19.08 3.40 13.22
N LYS A 25 18.99 4.66 13.66
CA LYS A 25 18.33 5.75 12.91
C LYS A 25 18.96 6.07 11.55
N LYS A 26 20.26 5.77 11.33
CA LYS A 26 20.91 5.98 10.03
C LYS A 26 20.46 4.92 9.03
N ARG A 27 20.31 3.68 9.47
CA ARG A 27 19.80 2.56 8.65
C ARG A 27 18.33 2.76 8.29
N SER A 28 17.47 3.09 9.26
CA SER A 28 16.05 3.36 9.00
C SER A 28 15.86 4.49 7.97
N ARG A 29 16.58 5.61 8.10
CA ARG A 29 16.54 6.70 7.09
C ARG A 29 17.02 6.31 5.70
N CYS A 30 17.94 5.36 5.58
CA CYS A 30 18.37 4.84 4.29
C CYS A 30 17.24 4.03 3.64
N ILE A 31 16.66 3.11 4.40
CA ILE A 31 15.54 2.25 3.96
C ILE A 31 14.32 3.11 3.59
N ALA A 32 13.98 4.11 4.41
CA ALA A 32 12.86 5.01 4.13
C ALA A 32 13.03 5.76 2.81
N ARG A 33 14.24 6.21 2.47
CA ARG A 33 14.53 6.84 1.17
C ARG A 33 14.27 5.88 0.01
N TRP A 34 14.71 4.62 0.12
CA TRP A 34 14.44 3.60 -0.88
C TRP A 34 12.94 3.29 -1.00
N ILE A 35 12.22 3.14 0.12
CA ILE A 35 10.78 2.87 0.11
C ILE A 35 10.00 4.00 -0.56
N VAL A 36 10.30 5.26 -0.25
CA VAL A 36 9.60 6.42 -0.84
C VAL A 36 9.78 6.47 -2.35
N CYS A 37 10.94 6.05 -2.88
CA CYS A 37 11.15 5.97 -4.32
C CYS A 37 10.53 4.72 -4.94
N LEU A 38 10.78 3.54 -4.38
CA LEU A 38 10.39 2.25 -4.97
C LEU A 38 8.87 2.01 -4.94
N LEU A 39 8.19 2.44 -3.87
CA LEU A 39 6.78 2.15 -3.66
C LEU A 39 5.86 2.77 -4.72
N PRO A 40 6.04 4.04 -5.15
CA PRO A 40 5.38 4.59 -6.34
C PRO A 40 5.57 3.74 -7.59
N PHE A 41 6.82 3.32 -7.89
CA PHE A 41 7.09 2.52 -9.09
C PHE A 41 6.36 1.18 -9.05
N LEU A 42 6.32 0.51 -7.90
CA LEU A 42 5.59 -0.76 -7.75
C LEU A 42 4.08 -0.57 -7.98
N ILE A 43 3.49 0.47 -7.38
CA ILE A 43 2.06 0.75 -7.54
C ILE A 43 1.73 1.11 -8.99
N LEU A 44 2.54 1.93 -9.65
CA LEU A 44 2.33 2.31 -11.05
C LEU A 44 2.41 1.10 -11.98
N ASN A 45 3.35 0.18 -11.75
CA ASN A 45 3.43 -1.08 -12.50
C ASN A 45 2.19 -1.93 -12.30
N SER A 46 1.67 -2.03 -11.07
CA SER A 46 0.42 -2.74 -10.80
C SER A 46 -0.78 -2.13 -11.54
N MET A 47 -0.79 -0.83 -11.86
CA MET A 47 -1.93 -0.16 -12.51
C MET A 47 -1.76 0.02 -14.03
N ILE A 48 -0.70 -0.53 -14.63
CA ILE A 48 -0.41 -0.32 -16.06
C ILE A 48 -1.51 -0.88 -16.98
N TYR A 49 -2.18 -1.95 -16.55
CA TYR A 49 -3.28 -2.57 -17.31
C TYR A 49 -4.48 -1.62 -17.47
N GLU A 50 -4.74 -0.75 -16.49
CA GLU A 50 -5.83 0.23 -16.51
C GLU A 50 -5.55 1.35 -17.51
N PHE A 51 -4.29 1.76 -17.63
CA PHE A 51 -3.88 2.80 -18.58
C PHE A 51 -3.98 2.32 -20.03
N ILE A 52 -3.65 1.05 -20.29
CA ILE A 52 -3.62 0.50 -21.66
C ILE A 52 -5.03 0.28 -22.23
N HIS A 53 -6.02 -0.05 -21.39
CA HIS A 53 -7.38 -0.42 -21.83
C HIS A 53 -8.42 0.69 -21.59
N ARG A 54 -7.95 1.93 -21.36
CA ARG A 54 -8.82 3.09 -21.22
C ARG A 54 -9.17 3.61 -22.62
N ASP A 55 -10.41 3.36 -23.02
CA ASP A 55 -10.96 3.87 -24.28
C ASP A 55 -11.85 5.10 -24.04
N LEU A 56 -11.74 6.08 -24.95
CA LEU A 56 -12.69 7.18 -25.07
C LEU A 56 -13.73 6.80 -26.13
N PHE A 57 -14.99 6.71 -25.71
CA PHE A 57 -16.12 6.46 -26.59
C PHE A 57 -16.90 7.75 -26.80
N ASP A 58 -17.03 8.18 -28.04
CA ASP A 58 -17.82 9.37 -28.40
C ASP A 58 -19.29 8.97 -28.63
N ASP A 59 -20.17 9.44 -27.77
CA ASP A 59 -21.61 9.25 -27.88
C ASP A 59 -22.19 10.41 -28.70
N TYR A 60 -22.26 10.18 -30.02
CA TYR A 60 -22.72 11.15 -30.99
C TYR A 60 -24.20 11.53 -30.84
N GLU A 61 -25.02 10.67 -30.24
CA GLU A 61 -26.45 10.96 -30.01
C GLU A 61 -26.63 11.96 -28.87
N GLU A 62 -25.91 11.78 -27.77
CA GLU A 62 -25.97 12.69 -26.61
C GLU A 62 -24.87 13.77 -26.60
N ARG A 63 -24.04 13.85 -27.65
CA ARG A 63 -22.90 14.79 -27.79
C ARG A 63 -21.99 14.82 -26.56
N ARG A 64 -21.65 13.65 -26.03
CA ARG A 64 -20.80 13.50 -24.84
C ARG A 64 -19.73 12.46 -25.06
N VAL A 65 -18.56 12.71 -24.51
CA VAL A 65 -17.45 11.76 -24.54
C VAL A 65 -17.46 10.96 -23.24
N TRP A 66 -17.64 9.65 -23.34
CA TRP A 66 -17.54 8.74 -22.22
C TRP A 66 -16.13 8.17 -22.10
N CYS A 67 -15.61 8.19 -20.88
CA CYS A 67 -14.42 7.43 -20.55
C CYS A 67 -14.88 6.08 -19.99
N VAL A 68 -14.83 5.03 -20.82
CA VAL A 68 -15.27 3.68 -20.44
C VAL A 68 -14.08 2.74 -20.50
N LEU A 69 -13.91 1.94 -19.47
CA LEU A 69 -12.91 0.88 -19.46
C LEU A 69 -13.50 -0.35 -20.16
N ARG A 70 -12.96 -0.72 -21.32
CA ARG A 70 -13.36 -1.94 -22.03
C ARG A 70 -12.36 -3.05 -21.71
N TYR A 71 -12.70 -3.88 -20.74
CA TYR A 71 -11.86 -5.01 -20.34
C TYR A 71 -12.39 -6.34 -20.90
N SER A 72 -11.50 -7.28 -21.16
CA SER A 72 -11.86 -8.70 -21.24
C SER A 72 -12.09 -9.25 -19.84
N GLN A 73 -12.86 -10.33 -19.71
CA GLN A 73 -13.18 -10.95 -18.42
C GLN A 73 -11.91 -11.33 -17.60
N SER A 74 -10.82 -11.68 -18.29
CA SER A 74 -9.53 -11.99 -17.67
C SER A 74 -8.86 -10.75 -17.06
N ILE A 75 -8.95 -9.59 -17.72
CA ILE A 75 -8.36 -8.34 -17.22
C ILE A 75 -9.18 -7.82 -16.03
N GLU A 76 -10.50 -7.96 -16.06
CA GLU A 76 -11.38 -7.59 -14.95
C GLU A 76 -11.06 -8.40 -13.68
N THR A 77 -10.82 -9.70 -13.83
CA THR A 77 -10.43 -10.57 -12.71
C THR A 77 -9.09 -10.12 -12.12
N TYR A 78 -8.10 -9.88 -12.97
CA TYR A 78 -6.78 -9.39 -12.54
C TYR A 78 -6.88 -8.02 -11.83
N ALA A 79 -7.66 -7.10 -12.38
CA ALA A 79 -7.87 -5.78 -11.81
C ALA A 79 -8.48 -5.85 -10.41
N THR A 80 -9.49 -6.71 -10.27
CA THR A 80 -10.17 -6.99 -9.02
C THR A 80 -9.19 -7.56 -7.99
N ASP A 81 -8.38 -8.56 -8.37
CA ASP A 81 -7.36 -9.15 -7.49
C ASP A 81 -6.32 -8.13 -7.02
N VAL A 82 -5.81 -7.30 -7.93
CA VAL A 82 -4.86 -6.22 -7.62
C VAL A 82 -5.48 -5.20 -6.67
N GLN A 83 -6.73 -4.82 -6.88
CA GLN A 83 -7.46 -3.90 -6.00
C GLN A 83 -7.64 -4.50 -4.59
N TYR A 84 -8.06 -5.76 -4.50
CA TYR A 84 -8.18 -6.46 -3.21
C TYR A 84 -6.83 -6.54 -2.51
N PHE A 85 -5.75 -6.87 -3.22
CA PHE A 85 -4.41 -6.92 -2.65
C PHE A 85 -3.96 -5.56 -2.08
N HIS A 86 -4.13 -4.48 -2.84
CA HIS A 86 -3.74 -3.14 -2.41
C HIS A 86 -4.61 -2.60 -1.25
N PHE A 87 -5.77 -3.19 -1.00
CA PHE A 87 -6.61 -2.88 0.16
C PHE A 87 -6.28 -3.74 1.38
N ILE A 88 -6.29 -5.07 1.22
CA ILE A 88 -6.18 -6.04 2.31
C ILE A 88 -4.76 -6.06 2.88
N ALA A 89 -3.72 -6.02 2.04
CA ALA A 89 -2.35 -6.14 2.52
C ALA A 89 -1.93 -4.98 3.44
N PRO A 90 -2.15 -3.69 3.08
CA PRO A 90 -1.89 -2.58 4.00
C PRO A 90 -2.70 -2.65 5.29
N PHE A 91 -3.95 -3.10 5.21
CA PHE A 91 -4.84 -3.24 6.37
C PHE A 91 -4.30 -4.28 7.36
N LEU A 92 -4.03 -5.51 6.89
CA LEU A 92 -3.54 -6.59 7.74
C LEU A 92 -2.21 -6.23 8.40
N VAL A 93 -1.27 -5.65 7.65
CA VAL A 93 0.04 -5.27 8.20
C VAL A 93 -0.11 -4.16 9.24
N ASN A 94 -0.96 -3.16 9.01
CA ASN A 94 -1.24 -2.12 10.01
C ASN A 94 -1.89 -2.69 11.27
N LEU A 95 -2.86 -3.60 11.11
CA LEU A 95 -3.54 -4.26 12.21
C LEU A 95 -2.55 -5.08 13.06
N ILE A 96 -1.73 -5.91 12.40
CA ILE A 96 -0.70 -6.71 13.07
C ILE A 96 0.31 -5.80 13.77
N SER A 97 0.80 -4.76 13.10
CA SER A 97 1.74 -3.80 13.68
C SER A 97 1.18 -3.14 14.95
N ALA A 98 -0.10 -2.75 14.94
CA ALA A 98 -0.74 -2.16 16.11
C ALA A 98 -0.88 -3.16 17.27
N ILE A 99 -1.35 -4.38 16.98
CA ILE A 99 -1.48 -5.46 17.97
C ILE A 99 -0.11 -5.78 18.59
N CYS A 100 0.92 -5.94 17.77
CA CYS A 100 2.29 -6.21 18.18
C CYS A 100 2.82 -5.13 19.16
N ILE A 101 2.62 -3.85 18.85
CA ILE A 101 3.01 -2.74 19.73
C ILE A 101 2.27 -2.81 21.07
N ILE A 102 0.94 -3.01 21.04
CA ILE A 102 0.11 -3.04 22.25
C ILE A 102 0.52 -4.19 23.17
N VAL A 103 0.69 -5.39 22.62
CA VAL A 103 1.08 -6.58 23.38
C VAL A 103 2.46 -6.40 24.00
N TYR A 104 3.42 -5.87 23.23
CA TYR A 104 4.79 -5.64 23.70
C TYR A 104 4.86 -4.59 24.81
N ILE A 105 4.18 -3.45 24.67
CA ILE A 105 4.13 -2.43 25.72
C ILE A 105 3.45 -2.98 26.98
N THR A 106 2.38 -3.76 26.81
CA THR A 106 1.65 -4.36 27.94
C THR A 106 2.49 -5.40 28.67
N SER A 107 3.28 -6.23 27.95
CA SER A 107 4.18 -7.19 28.58
C SER A 107 5.36 -6.53 29.28
N LEU A 108 5.92 -5.45 28.71
CA LEU A 108 6.96 -4.65 29.38
C LEU A 108 6.48 -4.05 30.70
N LYS A 109 5.25 -3.52 30.76
CA LYS A 109 4.66 -2.98 32.00
C LYS A 109 4.42 -4.03 33.08
N LYS A 110 4.39 -5.33 32.75
CA LYS A 110 4.32 -6.40 33.76
C LYS A 110 5.68 -6.79 34.32
N ILE A 111 6.78 -6.42 33.65
CA ILE A 111 8.15 -6.82 34.00
C ILE A 111 8.85 -5.74 34.84
N ILE A 112 8.47 -4.47 34.70
CA ILE A 112 8.96 -3.31 35.48
C ILE A 112 8.06 -3.11 36.69
#